data_AF-A0A7L0PTH9-F1
#
_entry.id   AF-A0A7L0PTH9-F1
#
_cell.length_a   1.000
_cell.length_b   1.000
_cell.length_c   1.000
_cell.angle_alpha   90.00
_cell.angle_beta   90.00
_cell.angle_gamma   90.00
#
_symmetry.space_group_name_H-M   'P 1'
#
loop_
_entity.id
_entity.type
_entity.pdbx_description
1 polymer ?
#
loop_
_entity_poly.entity_id
_entity_poly.type
_entity_poly.pdbx_seq_one_letter_code
_entity_poly.pdbx_strand_id
1 'polypeptide(L)'
;MGGSESSHGGRKVSFGLDEREQVRVLQGIRLSEDVVNRMKESPQSKRDNQRSPRASDGTAPPSPATEGKPKSPTGIKSAHHLHSVCLWHSHRYEREQALVQEELLRLAKREREAASEALNTALQRERNNTNEERQRAAQLVSNKKLQYVSIQD
;
A
#
# COMPACT_ATOMS: atom_id res chain seq x y z
N MET A 1 -5.24 34.27 15.85
CA MET A 1 -5.85 33.94 14.55
C MET A 1 -6.64 32.66 14.74
N GLY A 2 -7.98 32.73 14.60
CA GLY A 2 -8.91 31.68 15.02
C GLY A 2 -9.03 30.57 13.98
N GLY A 3 -8.89 29.32 14.43
CA GLY A 3 -9.23 28.15 13.63
C GLY A 3 -10.74 27.97 13.57
N SER A 4 -11.30 28.02 12.37
CA SER A 4 -12.71 27.71 12.11
C SER A 4 -12.91 26.19 12.10
N GLU A 5 -12.90 25.56 13.27
CA GLU A 5 -13.43 24.20 13.43
C GLU A 5 -14.96 24.25 13.35
N SER A 6 -15.58 23.62 12.33
CA SER A 6 -17.03 23.48 12.30
C SER A 6 -17.45 22.27 13.13
N SER A 7 -17.72 22.47 14.42
CA SER A 7 -18.25 21.43 15.30
C SER A 7 -19.77 21.33 15.14
N HIS A 8 -20.25 20.83 13.99
CA HIS A 8 -21.64 20.42 13.86
C HIS A 8 -21.72 18.88 13.95
N GLY A 9 -22.13 18.37 15.11
CA GLY A 9 -22.52 16.96 15.28
C GLY A 9 -21.38 15.96 15.47
N GLY A 10 -20.47 16.21 16.42
CA GLY A 10 -19.50 15.21 16.93
C GLY A 10 -18.41 14.73 15.97
N ARG A 11 -18.40 15.23 14.72
CA ARG A 11 -17.40 14.92 13.70
C ARG A 11 -16.48 16.12 13.52
N LYS A 12 -15.17 15.92 13.67
CA LYS A 12 -14.15 16.96 13.48
C LYS A 12 -13.69 17.00 12.02
N VAL A 13 -13.60 18.19 11.45
CA VAL A 13 -13.11 18.44 10.09
C VAL A 13 -12.14 19.62 10.16
N SER A 14 -11.02 19.51 9.46
CA SER A 14 -9.98 20.55 9.41
C SER A 14 -9.95 21.20 8.02
N PHE A 15 -9.94 22.53 7.98
CA PHE A 15 -9.89 23.33 6.75
C PHE A 15 -8.50 23.97 6.58
N GLY A 16 -8.06 24.15 5.33
CA GLY A 16 -6.82 24.82 4.95
C GLY A 16 -6.93 25.45 3.58
N LEU A 17 -5.92 26.24 3.16
CA LEU A 17 -5.88 26.85 1.83
C LEU A 17 -5.01 26.02 0.88
N ASP A 18 -5.36 26.01 -0.40
CA ASP A 18 -4.53 25.43 -1.47
C ASP A 18 -3.60 26.48 -2.12
N GLU A 19 -2.84 26.06 -3.13
CA GLU A 19 -1.92 26.91 -3.92
C GLU A 19 -2.62 28.08 -4.64
N ARG A 20 -3.94 28.06 -4.76
CA ARG A 20 -4.79 29.10 -5.37
C ARG A 20 -5.54 29.91 -4.32
N GLU A 21 -5.14 29.80 -3.06
CA GLU A 21 -5.76 30.44 -1.90
C GLU A 21 -7.25 30.04 -1.71
N GLN A 22 -7.65 28.87 -2.19
CA GLN A 22 -9.01 28.33 -2.02
C GLN A 22 -9.09 27.41 -0.80
N VAL A 23 -10.20 27.52 -0.05
CA VAL A 23 -10.46 26.66 1.11
C VAL A 23 -10.66 25.21 0.66
N ARG A 24 -9.86 24.30 1.20
CA ARG A 24 -9.98 22.85 1.05
C ARG A 24 -10.02 22.18 2.42
N VAL A 25 -10.50 20.94 2.42
CA VAL A 25 -10.49 20.08 3.60
C VAL A 25 -9.12 19.40 3.70
N LEU A 26 -8.41 19.62 4.81
CA LEU A 26 -7.14 18.94 5.12
C LEU A 26 -7.39 17.56 5.74
N GLN A 27 -8.41 17.44 6.59
CA GLN A 27 -8.75 16.20 7.28
C GLN A 27 -10.27 15.99 7.28
N GLY A 28 -10.71 14.93 6.61
CA GLY A 28 -12.13 14.55 6.46
C GLY A 28 -12.40 13.88 5.11
N ILE A 29 -13.59 13.30 4.95
CA ILE A 29 -14.03 12.69 3.68
C ILE A 29 -14.76 13.75 2.85
N ARG A 30 -14.25 14.07 1.66
CA ARG A 30 -14.99 14.87 0.67
C ARG A 30 -15.99 13.98 -0.05
N LEU A 31 -17.25 14.38 -0.05
CA LEU A 31 -18.27 13.73 -0.85
C LEU A 31 -18.04 14.07 -2.34
N SER A 32 -18.39 13.14 -3.23
CA SER A 32 -18.43 13.45 -4.66
C SER A 32 -19.57 14.41 -4.97
N GLU A 33 -19.42 15.16 -6.07
CA GLU A 33 -20.42 16.13 -6.53
C GLU A 33 -21.81 15.48 -6.67
N ASP A 34 -21.88 14.24 -7.17
CA ASP A 34 -23.14 13.49 -7.29
C ASP A 34 -23.83 13.22 -5.95
N VAL A 35 -23.04 12.90 -4.91
CA VAL A 35 -23.59 12.64 -3.57
C VAL A 35 -24.08 13.96 -2.96
N VAL A 36 -23.34 15.05 -3.17
CA VAL A 36 -23.73 16.40 -2.74
C VAL A 36 -24.99 16.86 -3.44
N ASN A 37 -25.10 16.67 -4.76
CA ASN A 37 -26.27 17.04 -5.55
C ASN A 37 -27.50 16.27 -5.10
N ARG A 38 -27.42 14.94 -4.89
CA ARG A 38 -28.55 14.20 -4.31
C ARG A 38 -28.96 14.67 -2.92
N MET A 39 -28.02 15.12 -2.08
CA MET A 39 -28.34 15.64 -0.75
C MET A 39 -29.00 17.02 -0.84
N LYS A 40 -28.52 17.87 -1.74
CA LYS A 40 -29.12 19.18 -2.07
C LYS A 40 -30.52 19.02 -2.70
N GLU A 41 -30.69 18.03 -3.56
CA GLU A 41 -31.92 17.68 -4.26
C GLU A 41 -32.80 16.72 -3.44
N SER A 42 -32.77 16.81 -2.11
CA SER A 42 -33.71 16.06 -1.26
C SER A 42 -35.16 16.28 -1.73
N PRO A 43 -36.05 15.27 -1.61
CA PRO A 43 -37.07 14.90 -2.60
C PRO A 43 -38.32 15.81 -2.64
N GLN A 44 -38.16 17.12 -2.52
CA GLN A 44 -39.26 18.10 -2.58
C GLN A 44 -39.43 18.74 -3.97
N SER A 45 -38.59 18.44 -4.96
CA SER A 45 -38.78 18.94 -6.34
C SER A 45 -39.60 18.00 -7.24
N LYS A 46 -40.29 17.01 -6.67
CA LYS A 46 -41.43 16.35 -7.35
C LYS A 46 -42.73 17.08 -7.02
N ARG A 47 -42.87 18.33 -7.46
CA ARG A 47 -44.19 18.92 -7.69
C ARG A 47 -44.17 19.67 -9.00
N ASP A 48 -45.03 19.19 -9.89
CA ASP A 48 -45.60 19.88 -11.03
C ASP A 48 -44.65 20.67 -11.93
N ASN A 49 -44.31 20.06 -13.05
CA ASN A 49 -44.51 20.72 -14.33
C ASN A 49 -44.90 19.69 -15.41
N GLN A 50 -46.01 18.99 -15.17
CA GLN A 50 -46.94 18.72 -16.27
C GLN A 50 -47.69 20.02 -16.53
N ARG A 51 -47.25 20.80 -17.52
CA ARG A 51 -48.10 21.82 -18.12
C ARG A 51 -47.79 21.92 -19.61
N SER A 52 -48.55 21.14 -20.40
CA SER A 52 -48.86 21.50 -21.78
C SER A 52 -49.91 22.65 -21.73
N PRO A 53 -49.99 23.57 -22.72
CA PRO A 53 -50.57 23.19 -24.02
C PRO A 53 -49.99 23.93 -25.26
N ARG A 54 -49.96 23.19 -26.37
CA ARG A 54 -50.47 23.58 -27.71
C ARG A 54 -49.70 24.68 -28.48
N ALA A 55 -48.95 24.24 -29.49
CA ALA A 55 -49.05 24.74 -30.88
C ALA A 55 -48.16 23.90 -31.82
N SER A 56 -48.78 23.18 -32.76
CA SER A 56 -48.34 23.06 -34.16
C SER A 56 -49.25 22.08 -34.89
N ASP A 57 -49.85 22.61 -35.95
CA ASP A 57 -50.73 21.96 -36.91
C ASP A 57 -49.89 21.13 -37.91
N GLY A 58 -50.38 19.98 -38.37
CA GLY A 58 -49.73 19.20 -39.44
C GLY A 58 -49.83 17.67 -39.39
N THR A 59 -50.95 17.13 -39.90
CA THR A 59 -51.06 15.94 -40.79
C THR A 59 -50.50 14.55 -40.35
N ALA A 60 -51.39 13.71 -39.77
CA ALA A 60 -51.70 12.25 -39.94
C ALA A 60 -50.61 11.14 -40.10
N PRO A 61 -50.89 9.81 -39.87
CA PRO A 61 -51.93 9.09 -39.08
C PRO A 61 -51.33 8.05 -38.06
N PRO A 62 -52.12 7.24 -37.29
CA PRO A 62 -51.73 6.68 -36.00
C PRO A 62 -51.13 5.26 -36.05
N SER A 63 -50.37 4.87 -35.01
CA SER A 63 -49.99 3.47 -34.75
C SER A 63 -50.11 3.15 -33.25
N PRO A 64 -50.54 1.92 -32.90
CA PRO A 64 -51.24 1.65 -31.64
C PRO A 64 -50.31 1.43 -30.45
N ALA A 65 -50.89 1.72 -29.29
CA ALA A 65 -50.35 1.52 -27.95
C ALA A 65 -49.66 0.17 -27.74
N THR A 66 -48.48 0.19 -27.14
CA THR A 66 -48.06 -0.83 -26.18
C THR A 66 -47.38 -0.14 -25.00
N GLU A 67 -48.15 -0.11 -23.92
CA GLU A 67 -47.80 -0.13 -22.51
C GLU A 67 -46.34 0.12 -22.13
N GLY A 68 -46.14 1.19 -21.37
CA GLY A 68 -44.97 1.38 -20.55
C GLY A 68 -44.78 0.23 -19.57
N LYS A 69 -43.59 -0.37 -19.62
CA LYS A 69 -43.03 -1.09 -18.47
C LYS A 69 -41.51 -1.13 -18.54
N PRO A 70 -40.77 -0.30 -17.79
CA PRO A 70 -39.40 -0.66 -17.45
C PRO A 70 -39.48 -1.81 -16.43
N LYS A 71 -39.43 -3.06 -16.92
CA LYS A 71 -39.16 -4.22 -16.08
C LYS A 71 -37.68 -4.14 -15.68
N SER A 72 -37.37 -3.49 -14.56
CA SER A 72 -36.13 -3.75 -13.84
C SER A 72 -36.38 -4.80 -12.77
N PRO A 73 -35.70 -5.96 -12.83
CA PRO A 73 -35.30 -6.64 -11.62
C PRO A 73 -33.78 -6.89 -11.69
N THR A 74 -32.98 -5.83 -11.56
CA THR A 74 -31.55 -6.00 -11.26
C THR A 74 -31.41 -6.16 -9.75
N GLY A 75 -31.75 -7.34 -9.24
CA GLY A 75 -31.65 -7.67 -7.81
C GLY A 75 -30.72 -8.83 -7.48
N ILE A 76 -30.24 -9.58 -8.49
CA ILE A 76 -29.52 -10.86 -8.26
C ILE A 76 -28.02 -10.77 -8.59
N LYS A 77 -27.58 -9.72 -9.32
CA LYS A 77 -26.18 -9.58 -9.75
C LYS A 77 -25.20 -9.18 -8.62
N SER A 78 -25.70 -8.74 -7.47
CA SER A 78 -24.86 -8.24 -6.37
C SER A 78 -24.14 -9.36 -5.63
N ALA A 79 -24.83 -10.45 -5.27
CA ALA A 79 -24.25 -11.52 -4.45
C ALA A 79 -23.13 -12.29 -5.18
N HIS A 80 -23.35 -12.65 -6.45
CA HIS A 80 -22.35 -13.33 -7.27
C HIS A 80 -21.13 -12.43 -7.53
N HIS A 81 -21.34 -11.15 -7.79
CA HIS A 81 -20.25 -10.19 -7.97
C HIS A 81 -19.42 -10.00 -6.69
N LEU A 82 -20.07 -9.85 -5.53
CA LEU A 82 -19.38 -9.76 -4.24
C LEU A 82 -18.58 -11.03 -3.92
N HIS A 83 -19.13 -12.21 -4.20
CA HIS A 83 -18.41 -13.47 -4.03
C HIS A 83 -17.16 -13.57 -4.92
N SER A 84 -17.26 -13.21 -6.20
CA SER A 84 -16.11 -13.15 -7.11
C SER A 84 -15.04 -12.15 -6.64
N VAL A 85 -15.46 -10.98 -6.15
CA VAL A 85 -14.55 -9.98 -5.61
C VAL A 85 -13.85 -10.49 -4.35
N CYS A 86 -14.56 -11.15 -3.42
CA CYS A 86 -13.98 -11.74 -2.22
C CYS A 86 -12.94 -12.83 -2.56
N LEU A 87 -13.26 -13.73 -3.50
CA LEU A 87 -12.34 -14.77 -3.95
C LEU A 87 -11.08 -14.17 -4.60
N TRP A 88 -11.24 -13.13 -5.42
CA TRP A 88 -10.10 -12.44 -6.04
C TRP A 88 -9.16 -11.82 -4.99
N HIS A 89 -9.71 -11.17 -3.97
CA HIS A 89 -8.92 -10.61 -2.87
C HIS A 89 -8.20 -11.71 -2.07
N SER A 90 -8.87 -12.84 -1.82
CA SER A 90 -8.27 -13.99 -1.14
C SER A 90 -7.08 -14.56 -1.93
N HIS A 91 -7.26 -14.81 -3.22
CA HIS A 91 -6.19 -15.33 -4.08
C HIS A 91 -5.03 -14.35 -4.24
N ARG A 92 -5.33 -13.06 -4.35
CA ARG A 92 -4.29 -12.02 -4.38
C ARG A 92 -3.48 -12.03 -3.09
N TYR A 93 -4.15 -12.05 -1.94
CA TYR A 93 -3.50 -12.08 -0.64
C TYR A 93 -2.63 -13.32 -0.46
N GLU A 94 -3.12 -14.50 -0.83
CA GLU A 94 -2.37 -15.75 -0.76
C GLU A 94 -1.11 -15.73 -1.63
N ARG A 95 -1.21 -15.16 -2.85
CA ARG A 95 -0.05 -14.96 -3.72
C ARG A 95 0.97 -13.99 -3.10
N GLU A 96 0.52 -12.88 -2.53
CA GLU A 96 1.40 -11.93 -1.85
C GLU A 96 2.09 -12.58 -0.64
N GLN A 97 1.38 -13.40 0.14
CA GLN A 97 1.95 -14.17 1.25
C GLN A 97 3.03 -15.14 0.78
N ALA A 98 2.82 -15.83 -0.35
CA ALA A 98 3.83 -16.73 -0.91
C ALA A 98 5.11 -15.98 -1.31
N LEU A 99 4.98 -14.81 -1.94
CA LEU A 99 6.13 -13.97 -2.31
C LEU A 99 6.89 -13.47 -1.08
N VAL A 100 6.17 -13.04 -0.03
CA VAL A 100 6.80 -12.60 1.23
C VAL A 100 7.56 -13.75 1.88
N GLN A 101 6.99 -14.96 1.91
CA GLN A 101 7.67 -16.14 2.46
C GLN A 101 8.92 -16.52 1.64
N GLU A 102 8.84 -16.48 0.32
CA GLU A 102 9.98 -16.74 -0.56
C GLU A 102 11.11 -15.71 -0.34
N GLU A 103 10.78 -14.43 -0.26
CA GLU A 103 11.75 -13.37 0.01
C GLU A 103 12.41 -13.54 1.38
N LEU A 104 11.64 -13.83 2.43
CA LEU A 104 12.18 -14.10 3.77
C LEU A 104 13.13 -15.30 3.76
N LEU A 105 12.76 -16.40 3.08
CA LEU A 105 13.61 -17.58 2.96
C LEU A 105 14.91 -17.25 2.22
N ARG A 106 14.82 -16.47 1.14
CA ARG A 106 15.96 -16.04 0.34
C ARG A 106 16.90 -15.15 1.16
N LEU A 107 16.36 -14.22 1.95
CA LEU A 107 17.14 -13.38 2.86
C LEU A 107 17.83 -14.23 3.93
N ALA A 108 17.10 -15.13 4.60
CA ALA A 108 17.65 -15.99 5.64
C ALA A 108 18.78 -16.88 5.11
N LYS A 109 18.64 -17.40 3.88
CA LYS A 109 19.71 -18.16 3.21
C LYS A 109 20.95 -17.30 2.99
N ARG A 110 20.80 -16.11 2.40
CA ARG A 110 21.91 -15.19 2.16
C ARG A 110 22.59 -14.76 3.47
N GLU A 111 21.82 -14.49 4.51
CA GLU A 111 22.35 -14.11 5.82
C GLU A 111 23.19 -15.25 6.44
N ARG A 112 22.69 -16.48 6.38
CA ARG A 112 23.46 -17.66 6.83
C ARG A 112 24.76 -17.83 6.04
N GLU A 113 24.70 -17.69 4.72
CA GLU A 113 25.88 -17.78 3.85
C GLU A 113 26.90 -16.70 4.19
N ALA A 114 26.48 -15.43 4.26
CA ALA A 114 27.35 -14.31 4.64
C ALA A 114 27.95 -14.48 6.05
N ALA A 115 27.16 -14.93 7.03
CA ALA A 115 27.65 -15.21 8.37
C ALA A 115 28.68 -16.36 8.37
N SER A 116 28.45 -17.41 7.59
CA SER A 116 29.37 -18.53 7.47
C SER A 116 30.70 -18.13 6.79
N GLU A 117 30.64 -17.29 5.76
CA GLU A 117 31.82 -16.76 5.07
C GLU A 117 32.62 -15.83 5.99
N ALA A 118 31.94 -14.95 6.74
CA ALA A 118 32.57 -14.08 7.73
C ALA A 118 33.29 -14.90 8.81
N LEU A 119 32.65 -15.94 9.33
CA LEU A 119 33.25 -16.85 10.31
C LEU A 119 34.48 -17.57 9.75
N ASN A 120 34.37 -18.15 8.54
CA ASN A 120 35.49 -18.83 7.89
C ASN A 120 36.67 -17.87 7.67
N THR A 121 36.37 -16.65 7.20
CA THR A 121 37.39 -15.63 6.99
C THR A 121 38.06 -15.22 8.31
N ALA A 122 37.29 -15.07 9.39
CA ALA A 122 37.84 -14.75 10.72
C ALA A 122 38.75 -15.88 11.23
N LEU A 123 38.32 -17.14 11.11
CA LEU A 123 39.09 -18.31 11.52
C LEU A 123 40.38 -18.44 10.72
N GLN A 124 40.34 -18.21 9.41
CA GLN A 124 41.54 -18.25 8.58
C GLN A 124 42.53 -17.14 8.96
N ARG A 125 42.03 -15.93 9.26
CA ARG A 125 42.88 -14.83 9.77
C ARG A 125 43.51 -15.19 11.11
N GLU A 126 42.76 -15.74 12.04
CA GLU A 126 43.26 -16.19 13.35
C GLU A 126 44.36 -17.25 13.20
N ARG A 127 44.12 -18.26 12.35
CA ARG A 127 45.09 -19.32 12.08
C ARG A 127 46.39 -18.75 11.48
N ASN A 128 46.27 -17.81 10.54
CA ASN A 128 47.43 -17.15 9.94
C ASN A 128 48.21 -16.35 10.99
N ASN A 129 47.53 -15.54 11.80
CA ASN A 129 48.14 -14.76 12.87
C ASN A 129 48.87 -15.65 13.88
N THR A 130 48.23 -16.75 14.29
CA THR A 130 48.82 -17.73 15.22
C THR A 130 50.09 -18.37 14.65
N ASN A 131 50.08 -18.71 13.36
CA ASN A 131 51.26 -19.28 12.70
C ASN A 131 52.40 -18.26 12.57
N GLU A 132 52.09 -17.01 12.24
CA GLU A 132 53.08 -15.93 12.21
C GLU A 132 53.71 -15.71 13.58
N GLU A 133 52.90 -15.63 14.63
CA GLU A 133 53.38 -15.47 16.01
C GLU A 133 54.25 -16.66 16.43
N ARG A 134 53.85 -17.89 16.10
CA ARG A 134 54.64 -19.10 16.34
C ARG A 134 55.99 -19.06 15.63
N GLN A 135 56.02 -18.59 14.38
CA GLN A 135 57.26 -18.44 13.63
C GLN A 135 58.17 -17.38 14.25
N ARG A 136 57.62 -16.22 14.66
CA ARG A 136 58.37 -15.18 15.38
C ARG A 136 58.93 -15.71 16.69
N ALA A 137 58.14 -16.44 17.49
CA ALA A 137 58.61 -17.06 18.72
C ALA A 137 59.74 -18.07 18.48
N ALA A 138 59.61 -18.93 17.47
CA ALA A 138 60.66 -19.87 17.09
C ALA A 138 61.96 -19.16 16.68
N GLN A 139 61.86 -18.07 15.90
CA GLN A 139 63.01 -17.25 15.54
C GLN A 139 63.67 -16.63 16.78
N LEU A 140 62.90 -16.08 17.72
CA LEU A 140 63.45 -15.54 18.97
C LEU A 140 64.18 -16.59 19.79
N VAL A 141 63.65 -17.82 19.87
CA VAL A 141 64.33 -18.94 20.54
C VAL A 141 65.66 -19.27 19.87
N SER A 142 65.68 -19.36 18.54
CA SER A 142 66.91 -19.63 17.78
C SER A 142 67.95 -18.52 17.95
N ASN A 143 67.55 -17.25 17.86
CA ASN A 143 68.44 -16.11 18.08
C ASN A 143 69.02 -16.10 19.50
N LYS A 144 68.18 -16.35 20.53
CA LYS A 144 68.67 -16.48 21.91
C LYS A 144 69.67 -17.62 22.04
N LYS A 145 69.41 -18.80 21.47
CA LYS A 145 70.36 -19.93 21.49
C LYS A 145 71.71 -19.55 20.88
N LEU A 146 71.72 -18.88 19.73
CA LEU A 146 72.95 -18.41 19.09
C LEU A 146 73.71 -17.41 19.97
N GLN A 147 73.01 -16.49 20.63
CA GLN A 147 73.62 -15.54 21.56
C GLN A 147 74.27 -16.25 22.76
N TYR A 148 73.62 -17.27 23.34
CA TYR A 148 74.20 -18.04 24.45
C TYR A 148 75.48 -18.78 24.06
N VAL A 149 75.52 -19.38 22.86
CA VAL A 149 76.72 -20.07 22.37
C VAL A 149 77.87 -19.08 22.15
N SER A 150 77.61 -17.91 21.57
CA SER A 150 78.63 -16.87 21.34
C SER A 150 79.22 -16.26 22.61
N ILE A 151 78.59 -16.42 23.78
CA ILE A 151 79.09 -15.89 25.06
C ILE A 151 79.98 -16.93 25.79
N GLN A 152 79.94 -18.20 25.36
CA GLN A 152 80.71 -19.28 25.99
C GLN A 152 82.04 -19.60 25.30
N ASP A 153 82.26 -19.12 24.08
CA ASP A 153 83.56 -19.11 23.38
C ASP A 153 84.33 -17.81 23.63
#